data_AF-A0A7K5F8X5-F1
#
_entry.id   AF-A0A7K5F8X5-F1
#
_cell.length_a   1.000
_cell.length_b   1.000
_cell.length_c   1.000
_cell.angle_alpha   90.00
_cell.angle_beta   90.00
_cell.angle_gamma   90.00
#
_symmetry.space_group_name_H-M   'P 1'
#
loop_
_entity.id
_entity.type
_entity.pdbx_description
1 polymer ?
#
loop_
_entity_poly.entity_id
_entity_poly.type
_entity_poly.pdbx_seq_one_letter_code
_entity_poly.pdbx_strand_id
1 'polypeptide(L)'
;VLTRDGRCLLEALSLEPPTARMMVACACTYRAATGDGAKTFVVLLAGVLGGLCAAGGGLRRALQAFEAQVLQRAVALGLRR
;
A
#
# COMPACT_ATOMS: atom_id res chain seq x y z
N VAL A 1 -22.47 -7.35 -8.93
CA VAL A 1 -21.52 -7.91 -9.92
C VAL A 1 -20.35 -8.53 -9.17
N LEU A 2 -20.04 -9.81 -9.41
CA LEU A 2 -18.84 -10.45 -8.85
C LEU A 2 -17.68 -10.22 -9.82
N THR A 3 -16.62 -9.56 -9.35
CA THR A 3 -15.44 -9.25 -10.16
C THR A 3 -14.17 -9.51 -9.37
N ARG A 4 -13.12 -9.99 -10.05
CA ARG A 4 -11.75 -10.09 -9.51
C ARG A 4 -10.90 -8.86 -9.83
N ASP A 5 -11.48 -7.90 -10.55
CA ASP A 5 -10.82 -6.64 -10.86
C ASP A 5 -10.75 -5.76 -9.60
N GLY A 6 -9.54 -5.58 -9.09
CA GLY A 6 -9.28 -4.77 -7.90
C GLY A 6 -9.62 -3.30 -8.07
N ARG A 7 -9.54 -2.73 -9.28
CA ARG A 7 -9.97 -1.35 -9.54
C ARG A 7 -11.48 -1.22 -9.37
N CYS A 8 -12.24 -2.12 -9.99
CA CYS A 8 -13.70 -2.12 -9.90
C CYS A 8 -14.17 -2.34 -8.46
N LEU A 9 -13.47 -3.19 -7.69
CA LEU A 9 -13.71 -3.35 -6.25
C LEU A 9 -13.43 -2.07 -5.45
N LEU A 10 -12.30 -1.40 -5.71
CA LEU A 10 -11.91 -0.17 -5.01
C LEU A 10 -12.82 1.02 -5.36
N GLU A 11 -13.30 1.10 -6.61
CA GLU A 11 -14.27 2.11 -7.06
C GLU A 11 -15.68 1.84 -6.49
N ALA A 12 -16.02 0.57 -6.24
CA ALA A 12 -17.29 0.18 -5.61
C ALA A 12 -17.31 0.37 -4.08
N LEU A 13 -16.14 0.53 -3.44
CA LEU A 13 -16.07 0.90 -2.03
C LEU A 13 -16.39 2.39 -1.90
N SER A 14 -17.47 2.73 -1.18
CA SER A 14 -17.74 4.10 -0.75
C SER A 14 -16.72 4.54 0.31
N LEU A 15 -15.52 4.88 -0.13
CA LEU A 15 -14.43 5.33 0.74
C LEU A 15 -14.72 6.76 1.22
N GLU A 16 -15.16 6.88 2.47
CA GLU A 16 -15.37 8.18 3.14
C GLU A 16 -14.07 8.97 3.34
N PRO A 17 -12.94 8.37 3.77
CA PRO A 17 -11.73 9.15 4.02
C PRO A 17 -11.11 9.67 2.71
N PRO A 18 -10.81 10.98 2.59
CA PRO A 18 -10.19 11.54 1.40
C PRO A 18 -8.85 10.86 1.07
N THR A 19 -8.08 10.47 2.08
CA THR A 19 -6.83 9.73 1.93
C THR A 19 -7.03 8.37 1.28
N ALA A 20 -8.10 7.65 1.64
CA ALA A 20 -8.42 6.35 1.05
C ALA A 20 -8.76 6.50 -0.44
N ARG A 21 -9.53 7.53 -0.81
CA ARG A 21 -9.81 7.85 -2.22
C ARG A 21 -8.53 8.20 -3.00
N MET A 22 -7.63 8.95 -2.39
CA MET A 22 -6.35 9.32 -2.99
C MET A 22 -5.47 8.09 -3.23
N MET A 23 -5.42 7.16 -2.28
CA MET A 23 -4.69 5.89 -2.42
C MET A 23 -5.25 5.03 -3.55
N VAL A 24 -6.58 4.96 -3.70
CA VAL A 24 -7.23 4.26 -4.81
C VAL A 24 -6.88 4.89 -6.14
N ALA A 25 -6.94 6.22 -6.25
CA ALA A 25 -6.54 6.93 -7.47
C ALA A 25 -5.10 6.60 -7.86
N CYS A 26 -4.15 6.68 -6.92
CA CYS A 26 -2.75 6.29 -7.16
C CYS A 26 -2.61 4.82 -7.60
N ALA A 27 -3.34 3.90 -6.99
CA ALA A 27 -3.30 2.48 -7.36
C ALA A 27 -3.87 2.23 -8.77
N CYS A 28 -4.93 2.93 -9.15
CA CYS A 28 -5.51 2.87 -10.49
C CYS A 28 -4.55 3.42 -11.54
N THR A 29 -3.91 4.57 -11.27
CA THR A 29 -2.89 5.16 -12.17
C THR A 29 -1.68 4.25 -12.30
N TYR A 30 -1.18 3.69 -11.19
CA TYR A 30 -0.07 2.75 -11.21
C TYR A 30 -0.39 1.53 -12.10
N ARG A 31 -1.55 0.88 -11.89
CA ARG A 31 -1.96 -0.27 -12.71
C ARG A 31 -2.09 0.07 -14.18
N ALA A 32 -2.62 1.25 -14.52
CA ALA A 32 -2.73 1.69 -15.91
C ALA A 32 -1.34 1.83 -16.57
N ALA A 33 -0.32 2.20 -15.80
CA ALA A 33 1.05 2.36 -16.29
C ALA A 33 1.85 1.04 -16.32
N THR A 34 1.66 0.15 -15.34
CA THR A 34 2.49 -1.06 -15.16
C THR A 34 1.80 -2.37 -15.54
N GLY A 35 0.48 -2.37 -15.72
CA GLY A 35 -0.32 -3.56 -16.03
C GLY A 35 -0.59 -4.49 -14.84
N ASP A 36 0.31 -4.55 -13.85
CA ASP A 36 0.16 -5.37 -12.64
C ASP A 36 0.58 -4.64 -11.34
N GLY A 37 0.71 -5.37 -10.23
CA GLY A 37 1.37 -4.87 -9.02
C GLY A 37 0.55 -3.91 -8.16
N ALA A 38 -0.68 -3.55 -8.57
CA ALA A 38 -1.53 -2.59 -7.85
C ALA A 38 -1.77 -2.93 -6.37
N LYS A 39 -1.88 -4.23 -6.04
CA LYS A 39 -2.07 -4.68 -4.65
C LYS A 39 -0.79 -4.44 -3.83
N THR A 40 0.36 -4.79 -4.40
CA THR A 40 1.68 -4.53 -3.81
C THR A 40 1.90 -3.04 -3.62
N PHE A 41 1.53 -2.22 -4.60
CA PHE A 41 1.59 -0.76 -4.52
C PHE A 41 0.75 -0.21 -3.36
N VAL A 42 -0.50 -0.67 -3.19
CA VAL A 42 -1.35 -0.23 -2.08
C VAL A 42 -0.74 -0.60 -0.73
N VAL A 43 -0.19 -1.82 -0.58
CA VAL A 43 0.46 -2.25 0.66
C VAL A 43 1.73 -1.44 0.95
N LEU A 44 2.57 -1.19 -0.07
CA LEU A 44 3.76 -0.36 0.04
C LEU A 44 3.40 1.07 0.45
N LEU A 45 2.43 1.68 -0.24
CA LEU A 45 1.98 3.04 0.03
C LEU A 45 1.42 3.17 1.44
N ALA A 46 0.58 2.23 1.87
CA ALA A 46 0.03 2.20 3.23
C ALA A 46 1.14 2.12 4.30
N GLY A 47 2.13 1.24 4.07
CA GLY A 47 3.26 1.06 4.98
C GLY A 47 4.14 2.31 5.10
N VAL A 48 4.47 2.94 3.98
CA VAL A 48 5.26 4.18 3.95
C VAL A 48 4.49 5.34 4.60
N LEU A 49 3.18 5.48 4.34
CA LEU A 49 2.36 6.50 4.99
C LEU A 49 2.26 6.28 6.50
N GLY A 50 2.09 5.02 6.95
CA GLY A 50 2.11 4.67 8.37
C GLY A 50 3.46 5.02 9.02
N GLY A 51 4.57 4.73 8.35
CA GLY A 51 5.91 5.13 8.78
C GLY A 51 6.09 6.65 8.86
N LEU A 52 5.53 7.40 7.90
CA LEU A 52 5.56 8.87 7.89
C LEU A 52 4.78 9.44 9.08
N CYS A 53 3.59 8.91 9.37
CA CYS A 53 2.77 9.31 10.52
C CYS A 53 3.47 9.00 11.85
N ALA A 54 4.12 7.85 11.97
CA ALA A 54 4.80 7.44 13.21
C ALA A 54 6.13 8.17 13.44
N ALA A 55 6.89 8.46 12.38
CA ALA A 55 8.25 9.02 12.49
C ALA A 55 8.29 10.56 12.58
N GLY A 56 7.14 11.25 12.48
CA GLY A 56 7.06 12.71 12.59
C GLY A 56 7.75 13.47 11.43
N GLY A 57 7.98 12.80 10.29
CA GLY A 57 8.49 13.43 9.07
C GLY A 57 9.74 12.77 8.48
N GLY A 58 9.75 12.67 7.15
CA GLY A 58 10.89 12.22 6.33
C GLY A 58 10.62 10.88 5.64
N LEU A 59 10.43 10.93 4.32
CA LEU A 59 10.19 9.75 3.47
C LEU A 59 11.24 8.64 3.68
N ARG A 60 12.51 9.03 3.83
CA ARG A 60 13.62 8.11 4.09
C ARG A 60 13.44 7.32 5.40
N ARG A 61 13.02 7.98 6.47
CA ARG A 61 12.79 7.32 7.77
C ARG A 61 11.59 6.39 7.71
N ALA A 62 10.54 6.83 7.02
CA ALA A 62 9.34 6.03 6.82
C ALA A 62 9.61 4.75 6.00
N LEU A 63 10.42 4.86 4.93
CA LEU A 63 10.89 3.71 4.16
C LEU A 63 11.70 2.74 5.02
N GLN A 64 12.62 3.24 5.85
CA GLN A 64 13.40 2.41 6.78
C GLN A 64 12.51 1.70 7.82
N ALA A 65 11.52 2.41 8.37
CA ALA A 65 10.57 1.82 9.31
C ALA A 65 9.70 0.73 8.65
N PHE A 66 9.25 0.97 7.42
CA PHE A 66 8.51 -0.02 6.64
C PHE A 66 9.36 -1.26 6.34
N GLU A 67 10.61 -1.07 5.88
CA GLU A 67 11.54 -2.17 5.61
C GLU A 67 11.77 -3.02 6.87
N ALA A 68 11.97 -2.39 8.02
CA ALA A 68 12.09 -3.09 9.30
C ALA A 68 10.83 -3.90 9.64
N GLN A 69 9.64 -3.35 9.43
CA GLN A 69 8.37 -4.06 9.64
C GLN A 69 8.21 -5.28 8.71
N VAL A 70 8.58 -5.14 7.43
CA VAL A 70 8.54 -6.25 6.47
C VAL A 70 9.51 -7.35 6.88
N LEU A 71 10.73 -6.98 7.27
CA LEU A 71 11.75 -7.94 7.70
C LEU A 71 11.32 -8.69 8.97
N GLN A 72 10.77 -7.98 9.95
CA GLN A 72 10.22 -8.58 11.18
C GLN A 72 9.09 -9.58 10.86
N ARG A 73 8.18 -9.22 9.94
CA ARG A 73 7.12 -10.14 9.51
C ARG A 73 7.65 -11.35 8.75
N ALA A 74 8.66 -11.17 7.88
CA ALA A 74 9.28 -12.29 7.18
C ALA A 74 9.92 -13.28 8.17
N VAL A 75 10.63 -12.76 9.17
CA VAL A 75 11.21 -13.57 10.26
C VAL A 75 10.11 -14.30 11.05
N ALA A 76 9.02 -13.61 11.42
CA ALA A 76 7.89 -14.21 12.14
C ALA A 76 7.20 -15.32 11.33
N LEU A 77 7.20 -15.23 10.01
CA LEU A 77 6.69 -16.24 9.09
C LEU A 77 7.69 -17.38 8.82
N GLY A 78 8.86 -17.37 9.47
CA GLY A 78 9.89 -18.39 9.28
C GLY A 78 10.60 -18.31 7.92
N LEU A 79 10.40 -17.23 7.17
CA LEU A 79 11.11 -16.97 5.92
C LEU A 79 12.54 -16.51 6.27
N ARG A 80 13.39 -17.48 6.61
CA ARG A 80 14.84 -17.26 6.72
C ARG A 80 15.46 -17.38 5.33
N ARG A 81 16.34 -16.44 5.01
CA ARG A 81 17.26 -16.53 3.86
C ARG A 81 18.04 -17.84 3.91
#